data_AF-B4DQX8-F1
#
_entry.id   AF-B4DQX8-F1
#
_cell.length_a   1.000
_cell.length_b   1.000
_cell.length_c   1.000
_cell.angle_alpha   90.00
_cell.angle_beta   90.00
_cell.angle_gamma   90.00
#
_symmetry.space_group_name_H-M   'P 1'
#
loop_
_entity.id
_entity.type
_entity.pdbx_description
1 polymer ?
#
loop_
_entity_poly.entity_id
_entity_poly.type
_entity_poly.pdbx_seq_one_letter_code
_entity_poly.pdbx_strand_id
1 'polypeptide(L)'
;MTRSLLGVFEEDATAISNYMNQLYQAMHRIYDAQNELSAATHLTSKLLKEYEKQRFPLGGDDEVMSSTLQQFSKVIDELSSCHAVLSTQLADAMMFPITQFKERDLKEILTLKEVFQIASNDHDAAINRYSRLSKKRENDKVKYEVTEDVYTSRKKQHQTMMHYFCALNTLQYKKKIALLEPLLGYMQAQISFFKMGSENLNEQLEEFLANIGTSVQNVRREMDSDIETMQQTIEDLEVASDPLYVPDPDPTKFPVNRNLTRKAGYLNARNKTGLVSSTWDRQFYFTQGGNLMSQARGDVAGGLAMDIDNCSVMAVDCEDRRYCFQITSFDGKKSSILQAESKKDHEEWICTINNISKQIYLSENPEETAARVNQSALEAVTPSPSFQQRHESLRPAAGQSRPPTARTSSSGSLGSESTNLAALSLDSLVAPDTPIQFDIISPVCEDQPGQAKAFGQGGRRTNPFGESGGSTKSETEDSILHQLFIVRFLGSMEVKSDDHPDVVYETMRQILAARAIHNIFRMTESHLLVTCDCLKLIDPQTQVTRLTFPLPCVVLYATHQENKRLFGFVLRTSSGRSESNLSSVCYIFESNNEGEKICDSVGLAKQIALHAELDRRASEKQKEIERVKEKQQ
;
A
#
# COMPACT_ATOMS: atom_id res chain seq x y z
N MET A 1 -73.01 -6.94 -30.56
CA MET A 1 -71.81 -6.62 -31.36
C MET A 1 -70.72 -5.95 -30.53
N THR A 2 -71.00 -4.86 -29.80
CA THR A 2 -69.99 -4.03 -29.11
C THR A 2 -69.17 -4.74 -28.01
N ARG A 3 -69.81 -5.58 -27.15
CA ARG A 3 -69.09 -6.34 -26.11
C ARG A 3 -68.19 -7.45 -26.68
N SER A 4 -68.60 -8.05 -27.79
CA SER A 4 -67.79 -9.05 -28.49
C SER A 4 -66.55 -8.41 -29.13
N LEU A 5 -66.69 -7.22 -29.74
CA LEU A 5 -65.55 -6.47 -30.26
C LEU A 5 -64.59 -6.05 -29.14
N LEU A 6 -65.13 -5.60 -27.99
CA LEU A 6 -64.30 -5.31 -26.82
C LEU A 6 -63.46 -6.53 -26.38
N GLY A 7 -64.08 -7.71 -26.35
CA GLY A 7 -63.37 -8.96 -26.04
C GLY A 7 -62.16 -9.21 -26.94
N VAL A 8 -62.28 -8.95 -28.25
CA VAL A 8 -61.15 -9.07 -29.20
C VAL A 8 -60.03 -8.07 -28.88
N PHE A 9 -60.36 -6.83 -28.50
CA PHE A 9 -59.36 -5.85 -28.08
C PHE A 9 -58.69 -6.23 -26.75
N GLU A 10 -59.43 -6.84 -25.82
CA GLU A 10 -58.88 -7.37 -24.56
C GLU A 10 -57.92 -8.55 -24.79
N GLU A 11 -58.25 -9.43 -25.73
CA GLU A 11 -57.38 -10.53 -26.15
C GLU A 11 -56.08 -10.00 -26.79
N ASP A 12 -56.17 -9.02 -27.70
CA ASP A 12 -55.00 -8.34 -28.29
C ASP A 12 -54.15 -7.63 -27.22
N ALA A 13 -54.79 -6.94 -26.27
CA ALA A 13 -54.11 -6.28 -25.15
C ALA A 13 -53.38 -7.29 -24.23
N THR A 14 -53.96 -8.47 -24.04
CA THR A 14 -53.33 -9.54 -23.25
C THR A 14 -52.14 -10.14 -24.01
N ALA A 15 -52.30 -10.41 -25.30
CA ALA A 15 -51.23 -10.93 -26.16
C ALA A 15 -50.05 -9.95 -26.23
N ILE A 16 -50.31 -8.65 -26.44
CA ILE A 16 -49.25 -7.64 -26.50
C ILE A 16 -48.55 -7.47 -25.14
N SER A 17 -49.28 -7.54 -24.03
CA SER A 17 -48.69 -7.50 -22.70
C SER A 17 -47.72 -8.66 -22.49
N ASN A 18 -48.12 -9.89 -22.82
CA ASN A 18 -47.28 -11.07 -22.67
C ASN A 18 -46.02 -10.98 -23.54
N TYR A 19 -46.16 -10.55 -24.79
CA TYR A 19 -45.03 -10.38 -25.70
C TYR A 19 -44.05 -9.30 -25.22
N MET A 20 -44.57 -8.12 -24.83
CA MET A 20 -43.75 -7.00 -24.36
C MET A 20 -43.03 -7.32 -23.05
N ASN A 21 -43.59 -8.16 -22.18
CA ASN A 21 -42.89 -8.65 -21.00
C ASN A 21 -41.70 -9.54 -21.35
N GLN A 22 -41.82 -10.41 -22.37
CA GLN A 22 -40.70 -11.22 -22.83
C GLN A 22 -39.61 -10.35 -23.49
N LEU A 23 -40.01 -9.38 -24.31
CA LEU A 23 -39.08 -8.44 -24.93
C LEU A 23 -38.35 -7.60 -23.88
N TYR A 24 -39.06 -7.11 -22.87
CA TYR A 24 -38.50 -6.41 -21.71
C TYR A 24 -37.43 -7.26 -21.02
N GLN A 25 -37.72 -8.53 -20.71
CA GLN A 25 -36.74 -9.42 -20.07
C GLN A 25 -35.50 -9.64 -20.94
N ALA A 26 -35.65 -9.77 -22.26
CA ALA A 26 -34.52 -9.89 -23.17
C ALA A 26 -33.66 -8.62 -23.20
N MET A 27 -34.28 -7.44 -23.32
CA MET A 27 -33.57 -6.15 -23.29
C MET A 27 -32.90 -5.88 -21.94
N HIS A 28 -33.54 -6.25 -20.83
CA HIS A 28 -32.97 -6.14 -19.49
C HIS A 28 -31.70 -6.96 -19.35
N ARG A 29 -31.69 -8.21 -19.87
CA ARG A 29 -30.50 -9.07 -19.86
C ARG A 29 -29.34 -8.48 -20.69
N ILE A 30 -29.65 -7.83 -21.81
CA ILE A 30 -28.65 -7.13 -22.62
C ILE A 30 -28.04 -5.99 -21.80
N TYR A 31 -28.89 -5.18 -21.16
CA TYR A 31 -28.46 -4.07 -20.32
C TYR A 31 -27.59 -4.53 -19.13
N ASP A 32 -28.01 -5.57 -18.41
CA ASP A 32 -27.25 -6.13 -17.28
C ASP A 32 -25.88 -6.66 -17.73
N ALA A 33 -25.83 -7.41 -18.84
CA ALA A 33 -24.59 -7.92 -19.39
C ALA A 33 -23.63 -6.80 -19.80
N GLN A 34 -24.16 -5.70 -20.34
CA GLN A 34 -23.38 -4.55 -20.75
C GLN A 34 -22.80 -3.78 -19.54
N ASN A 35 -23.56 -3.68 -18.44
CA ASN A 35 -23.06 -3.16 -17.17
C ASN A 35 -21.96 -4.03 -16.57
N GLU A 36 -22.16 -5.35 -16.55
CA GLU A 36 -21.16 -6.28 -16.03
C GLU A 36 -19.86 -6.20 -16.83
N LEU A 37 -19.96 -6.11 -18.16
CA LEU A 37 -18.79 -5.95 -19.04
C LEU A 37 -18.02 -4.66 -18.73
N SER A 38 -18.71 -3.54 -18.52
CA SER A 38 -18.09 -2.28 -18.08
C SER A 38 -17.35 -2.45 -16.75
N ALA A 39 -18.00 -3.04 -15.74
CA ALA A 39 -17.42 -3.24 -14.42
C ALA A 39 -16.19 -4.17 -14.44
N ALA A 40 -16.26 -5.30 -15.15
CA ALA A 40 -15.16 -6.25 -15.28
C ALA A 40 -13.96 -5.64 -16.03
N THR A 41 -14.22 -4.83 -17.05
CA THR A 41 -13.18 -4.16 -17.83
C THR A 41 -12.47 -3.09 -16.98
N HIS A 42 -13.23 -2.28 -16.24
CA HIS A 42 -12.67 -1.31 -15.30
C HIS A 42 -11.82 -1.99 -14.21
N LEU A 43 -12.32 -3.09 -13.63
CA LEU A 43 -11.59 -3.85 -12.63
C LEU A 43 -10.27 -4.39 -13.18
N THR A 44 -10.27 -4.89 -14.42
CA THR A 44 -9.05 -5.36 -15.09
C THR A 44 -8.04 -4.22 -15.24
N SER A 45 -8.46 -3.04 -15.71
CA SER A 45 -7.58 -1.86 -15.78
C SER A 45 -7.01 -1.51 -14.41
N LYS A 46 -7.83 -1.49 -13.36
CA LYS A 46 -7.42 -1.20 -11.99
C LYS A 46 -6.35 -2.17 -11.49
N LEU A 47 -6.54 -3.48 -11.67
CA LEU A 47 -5.58 -4.49 -11.23
C LEU A 47 -4.21 -4.34 -11.92
N LEU A 48 -4.20 -3.96 -13.20
CA LEU A 48 -2.96 -3.67 -13.92
C LEU A 48 -2.23 -2.44 -13.33
N LYS A 49 -2.96 -1.38 -12.92
CA LYS A 49 -2.36 -0.21 -12.22
C LYS A 49 -1.85 -0.56 -10.82
N GLU A 50 -2.41 -1.60 -10.20
CA GLU A 50 -2.00 -2.04 -8.86
C GLU A 50 -0.77 -2.95 -8.87
N TYR A 51 -0.38 -3.49 -10.03
CA TYR A 51 0.80 -4.36 -10.15
C TYR A 51 2.07 -3.70 -9.60
N GLU A 52 2.34 -2.44 -9.96
CA GLU A 52 3.50 -1.68 -9.49
C GLU A 52 3.48 -1.40 -7.98
N LYS A 53 2.30 -1.44 -7.36
CA LYS A 53 2.14 -1.24 -5.91
C LYS A 53 2.42 -2.52 -5.12
N GLN A 54 2.46 -3.66 -5.80
CA GLN A 54 2.77 -4.93 -5.16
C GLN A 54 4.27 -5.01 -4.88
N ARG A 55 4.62 -5.35 -3.63
CA ARG A 55 6.01 -5.54 -3.21
C ARG A 55 6.46 -6.95 -3.55
N PHE A 56 6.91 -7.15 -4.78
CA PHE A 56 7.53 -8.42 -5.19
C PHE A 56 8.96 -8.50 -4.63
N PRO A 57 9.32 -9.51 -3.82
CA PRO A 57 10.66 -9.61 -3.21
C PRO A 57 11.82 -9.69 -4.22
N LEU A 58 11.50 -10.13 -5.45
CA LEU A 58 12.42 -10.28 -6.57
C LEU A 58 12.06 -9.35 -7.74
N GLY A 59 11.06 -8.49 -7.56
CA GLY A 59 10.73 -7.47 -8.56
C GLY A 59 11.84 -6.44 -8.56
N GLY A 60 12.72 -6.50 -9.55
CA GLY A 60 13.56 -5.35 -9.86
C GLY A 60 12.69 -4.19 -10.38
N ASP A 61 13.30 -3.02 -10.52
CA ASP A 61 12.71 -1.90 -11.28
C ASP A 61 12.67 -2.27 -12.77
N ASP A 62 11.79 -3.20 -13.14
CA ASP A 62 11.51 -3.54 -14.53
C ASP A 62 10.61 -2.46 -15.13
N GLU A 63 11.25 -1.34 -15.47
CA GLU A 63 10.61 -0.19 -16.12
C GLU A 63 9.87 -0.59 -17.40
N VAL A 64 10.33 -1.64 -18.10
CA VAL A 64 9.73 -2.12 -19.34
C VAL A 64 8.41 -2.85 -19.05
N MET A 65 8.38 -3.75 -18.06
CA MET A 65 7.14 -4.42 -17.64
C MET A 65 6.14 -3.42 -17.07
N SER A 66 6.59 -2.54 -16.18
CA SER A 66 5.76 -1.49 -15.58
C SER A 66 5.12 -0.60 -16.66
N SER A 67 5.92 0.00 -17.54
CA SER A 67 5.41 0.86 -18.62
C SER A 67 4.47 0.12 -19.58
N THR A 68 4.76 -1.15 -19.88
CA THR A 68 3.89 -1.99 -20.72
C THR A 68 2.51 -2.20 -20.07
N LEU A 69 2.47 -2.54 -18.78
CA LEU A 69 1.22 -2.74 -18.05
C LEU A 69 0.42 -1.45 -17.89
N GLN A 70 1.10 -0.30 -17.71
CA GLN A 70 0.44 1.01 -17.71
C GLN A 70 -0.22 1.33 -19.06
N GLN A 71 0.44 1.03 -20.19
CA GLN A 71 -0.14 1.23 -21.52
C GLN A 71 -1.37 0.34 -21.74
N PHE A 72 -1.30 -0.95 -21.39
CA PHE A 72 -2.48 -1.83 -21.43
C PHE A 72 -3.61 -1.32 -20.54
N SER A 73 -3.28 -0.92 -19.32
CA SER A 73 -4.25 -0.41 -18.36
C SER A 73 -5.01 0.81 -18.91
N LYS A 74 -4.30 1.74 -19.56
CA LYS A 74 -4.89 2.93 -20.18
C LYS A 74 -5.91 2.56 -21.26
N VAL A 75 -5.51 1.71 -22.20
CA VAL A 75 -6.39 1.28 -23.31
C VAL A 75 -7.62 0.54 -22.79
N ILE A 76 -7.45 -0.33 -21.78
CA ILE A 76 -8.57 -1.05 -21.15
C ILE A 76 -9.51 -0.08 -20.41
N ASP A 77 -8.99 0.98 -19.79
CA ASP A 77 -9.82 2.01 -19.13
C ASP A 77 -10.64 2.84 -20.14
N GLU A 78 -10.07 3.12 -21.31
CA GLU A 78 -10.75 3.76 -22.43
C GLU A 78 -11.88 2.85 -22.97
N LEU A 79 -11.64 1.55 -23.12
CA LEU A 79 -12.68 0.58 -23.49
C LEU A 79 -13.78 0.44 -22.42
N SER A 80 -13.40 0.44 -21.14
CA SER A 80 -14.34 0.48 -20.02
C SER A 80 -15.25 1.71 -20.10
N SER A 81 -14.68 2.87 -20.43
CA SER A 81 -15.43 4.12 -20.64
C SER A 81 -16.42 3.99 -21.81
N CYS A 82 -16.02 3.31 -22.91
CA CYS A 82 -16.94 2.99 -24.00
C CYS A 82 -18.13 2.14 -23.55
N HIS A 83 -17.87 1.11 -22.75
CA HIS A 83 -18.93 0.26 -22.21
C HIS A 83 -19.85 1.01 -21.24
N ALA A 84 -19.31 1.90 -20.41
CA ALA A 84 -20.10 2.71 -19.48
C ALA A 84 -21.03 3.69 -20.21
N VAL A 85 -20.54 4.34 -21.26
CA VAL A 85 -21.35 5.22 -22.12
C VAL A 85 -22.47 4.43 -22.81
N LEU A 86 -22.15 3.25 -23.37
CA LEU A 86 -23.15 2.38 -23.97
C LEU A 86 -24.21 1.96 -22.94
N SER A 87 -23.82 1.55 -21.73
CA SER A 87 -24.77 1.21 -20.68
C SER A 87 -25.75 2.34 -20.37
N THR A 88 -25.26 3.57 -20.22
CA THR A 88 -26.12 4.73 -19.97
C THR A 88 -27.09 4.96 -21.13
N GLN A 89 -26.63 4.89 -22.38
CA GLN A 89 -27.50 5.03 -23.54
C GLN A 89 -28.54 3.90 -23.64
N LEU A 90 -28.19 2.66 -23.27
CA LEU A 90 -29.14 1.55 -23.20
C LEU A 90 -30.18 1.74 -22.10
N ALA A 91 -29.78 2.27 -20.94
CA ALA A 91 -30.72 2.59 -19.87
C ALA A 91 -31.78 3.61 -20.34
N ASP A 92 -31.31 4.70 -20.96
CA ASP A 92 -32.17 5.84 -21.32
C ASP A 92 -32.98 5.61 -22.60
N ALA A 93 -32.37 5.03 -23.64
CA ALA A 93 -32.97 4.93 -24.97
C ALA A 93 -33.61 3.58 -25.28
N MET A 94 -33.26 2.52 -24.53
CA MET A 94 -33.85 1.18 -24.70
C MET A 94 -34.71 0.78 -23.49
N MET A 95 -34.15 0.81 -22.29
CA MET A 95 -34.84 0.30 -21.09
C MET A 95 -35.93 1.23 -20.59
N PHE A 96 -35.71 2.54 -20.56
CA PHE A 96 -36.69 3.50 -20.06
C PHE A 96 -38.01 3.47 -20.85
N PRO A 97 -38.04 3.53 -22.21
CA PRO A 97 -39.31 3.53 -22.95
C PRO A 97 -40.11 2.25 -22.79
N ILE A 98 -39.46 1.07 -22.80
CA ILE A 98 -40.15 -0.22 -22.63
C ILE A 98 -40.64 -0.42 -21.18
N THR A 99 -39.89 0.04 -20.19
CA THR A 99 -40.31 0.04 -18.78
C THR A 99 -41.53 0.94 -18.61
N GLN A 100 -41.49 2.14 -19.19
CA GLN A 100 -42.60 3.08 -19.14
C GLN A 100 -43.87 2.51 -19.78
N PHE A 101 -43.76 1.86 -20.95
CA PHE A 101 -44.92 1.22 -21.58
C PHE A 101 -45.53 0.12 -20.68
N LYS A 102 -44.69 -0.72 -20.08
CA LYS A 102 -45.12 -1.80 -19.18
C LYS A 102 -45.77 -1.27 -17.90
N GLU A 103 -45.14 -0.32 -17.23
CA GLU A 103 -45.54 0.10 -15.88
C GLU A 103 -46.59 1.21 -15.85
N ARG A 104 -46.66 2.02 -16.91
CA ARG A 104 -47.68 3.08 -17.05
C ARG A 104 -48.80 2.64 -17.98
N ASP A 105 -48.48 2.37 -19.25
CA ASP A 105 -49.51 2.26 -20.29
C ASP A 105 -50.31 0.96 -20.17
N LEU A 106 -49.65 -0.19 -19.96
CA LEU A 106 -50.37 -1.46 -19.74
C LEU A 106 -51.10 -1.47 -18.38
N LYS A 107 -50.53 -0.84 -17.35
CA LYS A 107 -51.16 -0.73 -16.03
C LYS A 107 -52.42 0.14 -16.07
N GLU A 108 -52.42 1.21 -16.86
CA GLU A 108 -53.60 2.05 -17.12
C GLU A 108 -54.72 1.23 -17.77
N ILE A 109 -54.40 0.39 -18.76
CA ILE A 109 -55.38 -0.49 -19.43
C ILE A 109 -56.03 -1.46 -18.44
N LEU A 110 -55.23 -2.10 -17.59
CA LEU A 110 -55.74 -3.02 -16.56
C LEU A 110 -56.63 -2.30 -15.54
N THR A 111 -56.23 -1.09 -15.13
CA THR A 111 -57.00 -0.28 -14.18
C THR A 111 -58.35 0.14 -14.76
N LEU A 112 -58.37 0.63 -16.01
CA LEU A 112 -59.62 1.02 -16.69
C LEU A 112 -60.53 -0.17 -16.96
N LYS A 113 -59.96 -1.34 -17.27
CA LYS A 113 -60.71 -2.61 -17.40
C LYS A 113 -61.46 -2.93 -16.09
N GLU A 114 -60.74 -2.91 -14.97
CA GLU A 114 -61.32 -3.22 -13.66
C GLU A 114 -62.41 -2.20 -13.26
N VAL A 115 -62.12 -0.91 -13.42
CA VAL A 115 -63.08 0.16 -13.12
C VAL A 115 -64.35 0.04 -13.96
N PHE A 116 -64.22 -0.30 -15.24
CA PHE A 116 -65.35 -0.58 -16.12
C PHE A 116 -66.13 -1.84 -15.69
N GLN A 117 -65.43 -2.91 -15.31
CA GLN A 117 -66.07 -4.15 -14.89
C GLN A 117 -66.89 -3.95 -13.61
N ILE A 118 -66.35 -3.23 -12.62
CA ILE A 118 -67.07 -2.85 -11.40
C ILE A 118 -68.32 -2.02 -11.74
N ALA A 119 -68.16 -0.96 -12.55
CA ALA A 119 -69.29 -0.12 -12.95
C ALA A 119 -70.35 -0.89 -13.75
N SER A 120 -69.94 -1.91 -14.52
CA SER A 120 -70.85 -2.80 -15.22
C SER A 120 -71.64 -3.68 -14.26
N ASN A 121 -70.97 -4.30 -13.28
CA ASN A 121 -71.61 -5.14 -12.28
C ASN A 121 -72.59 -4.33 -11.40
N ASP A 122 -72.21 -3.10 -11.03
CA ASP A 122 -73.08 -2.18 -10.29
C ASP A 122 -74.35 -1.84 -11.07
N HIS A 123 -74.22 -1.57 -12.38
CA HIS A 123 -75.38 -1.31 -13.24
C HIS A 123 -76.27 -2.54 -13.38
N ASP A 124 -75.69 -3.73 -13.56
CA ASP A 124 -76.43 -4.99 -13.62
C ASP A 124 -77.20 -5.24 -12.31
N ALA A 125 -76.61 -4.94 -11.16
CA ALA A 125 -77.29 -5.03 -9.86
C ALA A 125 -78.44 -4.02 -9.74
N ALA A 126 -78.22 -2.75 -10.12
CA ALA A 126 -79.22 -1.69 -10.04
C ALA A 126 -80.43 -1.99 -10.95
N ILE A 127 -80.20 -2.38 -12.21
CA ILE A 127 -81.28 -2.66 -13.17
C ILE A 127 -82.07 -3.91 -12.78
N ASN A 128 -81.43 -4.91 -12.18
CA ASN A 128 -82.11 -6.08 -11.64
C ASN A 128 -83.02 -5.73 -10.45
N ARG A 129 -82.58 -4.82 -9.56
CA ARG A 129 -83.42 -4.32 -8.45
C ARG A 129 -84.62 -3.54 -8.98
N TYR A 130 -84.39 -2.63 -9.94
CA TYR A 130 -85.45 -1.87 -10.61
C TYR A 130 -86.50 -2.78 -11.26
N SER A 131 -86.03 -3.84 -11.95
CA SER A 131 -86.91 -4.77 -12.66
C SER A 131 -87.82 -5.59 -11.72
N ARG A 132 -87.49 -5.67 -10.42
CA ARG A 132 -88.27 -6.38 -9.40
C ARG A 132 -89.29 -5.49 -8.67
N LEU A 133 -89.41 -4.22 -9.04
CA LEU A 133 -90.41 -3.31 -8.45
C LEU A 133 -91.84 -3.84 -8.70
N SER A 134 -92.68 -3.76 -7.68
CA SER A 134 -94.05 -4.27 -7.74
C SER A 134 -94.94 -3.37 -8.59
N LYS A 135 -95.53 -3.93 -9.65
CA LYS A 135 -96.53 -3.22 -10.47
C LYS A 135 -97.87 -2.98 -9.76
N LYS A 136 -98.19 -3.78 -8.72
CA LYS A 136 -99.50 -3.72 -8.02
C LYS A 136 -99.50 -2.82 -6.79
N ARG A 137 -98.33 -2.59 -6.19
CA ARG A 137 -98.16 -1.77 -4.98
C ARG A 137 -96.98 -0.83 -5.22
N GLU A 138 -97.26 0.33 -5.82
CA GLU A 138 -96.24 1.36 -6.05
C GLU A 138 -95.96 2.14 -4.76
N ASN A 139 -94.68 2.33 -4.45
CA ASN A 139 -94.18 3.22 -3.42
C ASN A 139 -93.26 4.23 -4.11
N ASP A 140 -93.69 5.49 -4.21
CA ASP A 140 -93.01 6.52 -4.99
C ASP A 140 -91.59 6.80 -4.48
N LYS A 141 -91.36 6.73 -3.17
CA LYS A 141 -90.04 6.92 -2.58
C LYS A 141 -89.07 5.81 -2.99
N VAL A 142 -89.47 4.55 -2.84
CA VAL A 142 -88.65 3.39 -3.23
C VAL A 142 -88.43 3.37 -4.75
N LYS A 143 -89.46 3.71 -5.53
CA LYS A 143 -89.34 3.81 -6.98
C LYS A 143 -88.34 4.88 -7.40
N TYR A 144 -88.37 6.06 -6.77
CA TYR A 144 -87.42 7.13 -7.02
C TYR A 144 -85.98 6.72 -6.69
N GLU A 145 -85.73 6.19 -5.49
CA GLU A 145 -84.39 5.75 -5.05
C GLU A 145 -83.79 4.71 -5.99
N VAL A 146 -84.56 3.68 -6.36
CA VAL A 146 -84.09 2.62 -7.27
C VAL A 146 -83.91 3.15 -8.70
N THR A 147 -84.69 4.14 -9.12
CA THR A 147 -84.51 4.81 -10.43
C THR A 147 -83.23 5.64 -10.45
N GLU A 148 -82.93 6.34 -9.36
CA GLU A 148 -81.70 7.14 -9.21
C GLU A 148 -80.45 6.24 -9.17
N ASP A 149 -80.51 5.07 -8.49
CA ASP A 149 -79.45 4.06 -8.51
C ASP A 149 -79.17 3.56 -9.94
N VAL A 150 -80.23 3.33 -10.73
CA VAL A 150 -80.09 2.96 -12.16
C VAL A 150 -79.47 4.11 -12.96
N TYR A 151 -79.91 5.35 -12.74
CA TYR A 151 -79.36 6.52 -13.44
C TYR A 151 -77.86 6.69 -13.17
N THR A 152 -77.46 6.68 -11.90
CA THR A 152 -76.07 6.88 -11.47
C THR A 152 -75.15 5.75 -11.94
N SER A 153 -75.55 4.49 -11.72
CA SER A 153 -74.78 3.32 -12.17
C SER A 153 -74.64 3.26 -13.70
N ARG A 154 -75.71 3.56 -14.45
CA ARG A 154 -75.68 3.58 -15.92
C ARG A 154 -74.78 4.69 -16.46
N LYS A 155 -74.85 5.89 -15.86
CA LYS A 155 -73.97 7.02 -16.22
C LYS A 155 -72.51 6.64 -16.00
N LYS A 156 -72.19 6.05 -14.85
CA LYS A 156 -70.83 5.62 -14.51
C LYS A 156 -70.33 4.49 -15.43
N GLN A 157 -71.18 3.50 -15.71
CA GLN A 157 -70.87 2.43 -16.68
C GLN A 157 -70.56 3.02 -18.06
N HIS A 158 -71.37 3.97 -18.54
CA HIS A 158 -71.13 4.61 -19.84
C HIS A 158 -69.79 5.36 -19.87
N GLN A 159 -69.53 6.20 -18.87
CA GLN A 159 -68.29 6.99 -18.79
C GLN A 159 -67.05 6.11 -18.75
N THR A 160 -67.05 5.09 -17.88
CA THR A 160 -65.93 4.15 -17.74
C THR A 160 -65.73 3.31 -19.00
N MET A 161 -66.82 2.90 -19.67
CA MET A 161 -66.74 2.23 -20.97
C MET A 161 -66.09 3.11 -22.04
N MET A 162 -66.45 4.39 -22.13
CA MET A 162 -65.85 5.31 -23.11
C MET A 162 -64.36 5.52 -22.87
N HIS A 163 -63.94 5.75 -21.62
CA HIS A 163 -62.53 5.89 -21.27
C HIS A 163 -61.75 4.62 -21.59
N TYR A 164 -62.32 3.45 -21.29
CA TYR A 164 -61.66 2.19 -21.58
C TYR A 164 -61.50 1.93 -23.09
N PHE A 165 -62.53 2.20 -23.90
CA PHE A 165 -62.45 2.11 -25.36
C PHE A 165 -61.43 3.10 -25.93
N CYS A 166 -61.41 4.32 -25.42
CA CYS A 166 -60.43 5.33 -25.83
C CYS A 166 -59.00 4.83 -25.56
N ALA A 167 -58.74 4.31 -24.35
CA ALA A 167 -57.43 3.79 -23.98
C ALA A 167 -57.01 2.59 -24.85
N LEU A 168 -57.92 1.65 -25.13
CA LEU A 168 -57.66 0.51 -26.02
C LEU A 168 -57.36 0.94 -27.46
N ASN A 169 -58.04 1.97 -27.97
CA ASN A 169 -57.75 2.55 -29.29
C ASN A 169 -56.38 3.24 -29.29
N THR A 170 -56.06 4.01 -28.27
CA THR A 170 -54.73 4.63 -28.10
C THR A 170 -53.62 3.56 -28.00
N LEU A 171 -53.90 2.43 -27.34
CA LEU A 171 -52.96 1.32 -27.21
C LEU A 171 -52.52 0.77 -28.58
N GLN A 172 -53.38 0.80 -29.61
CA GLN A 172 -53.04 0.36 -30.96
C GLN A 172 -51.90 1.17 -31.60
N TYR A 173 -51.74 2.43 -31.20
CA TYR A 173 -50.63 3.28 -31.60
C TYR A 173 -49.45 3.12 -30.66
N LYS A 174 -49.69 3.16 -29.33
CA LYS A 174 -48.64 3.00 -28.32
C LYS A 174 -47.87 1.69 -28.47
N LYS A 175 -48.52 0.57 -28.84
CA LYS A 175 -47.82 -0.71 -29.06
C LYS A 175 -46.81 -0.68 -30.20
N LYS A 176 -47.05 0.12 -31.24
CA LYS A 176 -46.10 0.30 -32.35
C LYS A 176 -44.90 1.11 -31.89
N ILE A 177 -45.15 2.22 -31.19
CA ILE A 177 -44.10 3.10 -30.65
C ILE A 177 -43.23 2.31 -29.66
N ALA A 178 -43.85 1.63 -28.69
CA ALA A 178 -43.16 0.88 -27.65
C ALA A 178 -42.34 -0.30 -28.18
N LEU A 179 -42.61 -0.78 -29.39
CA LEU A 179 -41.81 -1.81 -30.05
C LEU A 179 -40.64 -1.20 -30.83
N LEU A 180 -40.87 -0.11 -31.56
CA LEU A 180 -39.88 0.49 -32.45
C LEU A 180 -38.87 1.40 -31.72
N GLU A 181 -39.33 2.17 -30.74
CA GLU A 181 -38.52 3.18 -30.05
C GLU A 181 -37.34 2.56 -29.26
N PRO A 182 -37.53 1.49 -28.44
CA PRO A 182 -36.40 0.83 -27.78
C PRO A 182 -35.39 0.23 -28.74
N LEU A 183 -35.86 -0.33 -29.87
CA LEU A 183 -34.99 -0.93 -30.88
C LEU A 183 -34.19 0.15 -31.62
N LEU A 184 -34.81 1.29 -31.92
CA LEU A 184 -34.12 2.43 -32.50
C LEU A 184 -33.03 2.95 -31.56
N GLY A 185 -33.37 3.14 -30.28
CA GLY A 185 -32.43 3.56 -29.24
C GLY A 185 -31.26 2.60 -29.10
N TYR A 186 -31.53 1.29 -29.04
CA TYR A 186 -30.50 0.25 -29.04
C TYR A 186 -29.56 0.36 -30.24
N MET A 187 -30.10 0.45 -31.46
CA MET A 187 -29.28 0.50 -32.68
C MET A 187 -28.42 1.76 -32.75
N GLN A 188 -28.96 2.91 -32.33
CA GLN A 188 -28.19 4.16 -32.26
C GLN A 188 -27.06 4.07 -31.22
N ALA A 189 -27.34 3.49 -30.05
CA ALA A 189 -26.35 3.29 -29.01
C ALA A 189 -25.22 2.37 -29.48
N GLN A 190 -25.54 1.28 -30.19
CA GLN A 190 -24.54 0.40 -30.79
C GLN A 190 -23.68 1.12 -31.84
N ILE A 191 -24.29 1.91 -32.73
CA ILE A 191 -23.54 2.70 -33.72
C ILE A 191 -22.56 3.66 -33.03
N SER A 192 -23.01 4.34 -31.98
CA SER A 192 -22.16 5.24 -31.20
C SER A 192 -21.00 4.48 -30.54
N PHE A 193 -21.29 3.33 -29.94
CA PHE A 193 -20.30 2.48 -29.29
C PHE A 193 -19.21 2.02 -30.25
N PHE A 194 -19.58 1.48 -31.42
CA PHE A 194 -18.59 0.99 -32.39
C PHE A 194 -17.74 2.11 -32.98
N LYS A 195 -18.32 3.30 -33.21
CA LYS A 195 -17.54 4.47 -33.66
C LYS A 195 -16.51 4.88 -32.60
N MET A 196 -16.94 5.05 -31.35
CA MET A 196 -16.04 5.45 -30.26
C MET A 196 -14.96 4.39 -30.00
N GLY A 197 -15.33 3.10 -30.06
CA GLY A 197 -14.37 2.01 -29.97
C GLY A 197 -13.34 2.00 -31.11
N SER A 198 -13.77 2.25 -32.35
CA SER A 198 -12.86 2.28 -33.51
C SER A 198 -11.87 3.45 -33.47
N GLU A 199 -12.24 4.57 -32.84
CA GLU A 199 -11.34 5.72 -32.67
C GLU A 199 -10.23 5.42 -31.64
N ASN A 200 -10.55 4.66 -30.59
CA ASN A 200 -9.59 4.25 -29.55
C ASN A 200 -8.68 3.08 -29.99
N LEU A 201 -9.19 2.18 -30.83
CA LEU A 201 -8.46 1.02 -31.36
C LEU A 201 -7.79 1.37 -32.69
N ASN A 202 -6.75 2.19 -32.62
CA ASN A 202 -6.07 2.75 -33.80
C ASN A 202 -4.74 2.03 -34.13
N GLU A 203 -4.09 2.45 -35.23
CA GLU A 203 -2.82 1.88 -35.72
C GLU A 203 -1.69 1.94 -34.67
N GLN A 204 -1.70 2.95 -33.79
CA GLN A 204 -0.71 3.06 -32.71
C GLN A 204 -0.84 1.91 -31.70
N LEU A 205 -2.07 1.46 -31.41
CA LEU A 205 -2.31 0.28 -30.60
C LEU A 205 -1.82 -0.99 -31.30
N GLU A 206 -2.05 -1.13 -32.60
CA GLU A 206 -1.57 -2.28 -33.37
C GLU A 206 -0.04 -2.38 -33.37
N GLU A 207 0.65 -1.26 -33.57
CA GLU A 207 2.12 -1.19 -33.48
C GLU A 207 2.61 -1.56 -32.07
N PHE A 208 1.97 -1.03 -31.03
CA PHE A 208 2.27 -1.42 -29.64
C PHE A 208 2.11 -2.92 -29.43
N LEU A 209 1.00 -3.52 -29.86
CA LEU A 209 0.74 -4.96 -29.72
C LEU A 209 1.78 -5.81 -30.47
N ALA A 210 2.22 -5.37 -31.65
CA ALA A 210 3.27 -6.04 -32.41
C ALA A 210 4.63 -6.01 -31.69
N ASN A 211 4.97 -4.86 -31.08
CA ASN A 211 6.19 -4.70 -30.29
C ASN A 211 6.16 -5.59 -29.04
N ILE A 212 5.04 -5.63 -28.31
CA ILE A 212 4.88 -6.54 -27.17
C ILE A 212 4.93 -8.01 -27.62
N GLY A 213 4.30 -8.34 -28.74
CA GLY A 213 4.38 -9.68 -29.33
C GLY A 213 5.82 -10.12 -29.57
N THR A 214 6.66 -9.23 -30.09
CA THR A 214 8.09 -9.49 -30.30
C THR A 214 8.85 -9.64 -28.98
N SER A 215 8.60 -8.75 -28.01
CA SER A 215 9.22 -8.80 -26.68
C SER A 215 8.93 -10.11 -25.96
N VAL A 216 7.68 -10.59 -25.99
CA VAL A 216 7.30 -11.90 -25.44
C VAL A 216 8.05 -13.05 -26.11
N GLN A 217 8.28 -13.01 -27.43
CA GLN A 217 9.08 -14.03 -28.10
C GLN A 217 10.55 -13.97 -27.71
N ASN A 218 11.10 -12.80 -27.44
CA ASN A 218 12.48 -12.67 -26.96
C ASN A 218 12.65 -13.30 -25.58
N VAL A 219 11.75 -12.97 -24.63
CA VAL A 219 11.74 -13.58 -23.29
C VAL A 219 11.61 -15.10 -23.35
N ARG A 220 10.79 -15.63 -24.27
CA ARG A 220 10.70 -17.08 -24.49
C ARG A 220 12.02 -17.70 -24.92
N ARG A 221 12.71 -17.09 -25.90
CA ARG A 221 14.01 -17.59 -26.38
C ARG A 221 15.09 -17.53 -25.30
N GLU A 222 15.11 -16.45 -24.51
CA GLU A 222 16.02 -16.30 -23.37
C GLU A 222 15.76 -17.38 -22.31
N MET A 223 14.48 -17.57 -21.94
CA MET A 223 14.06 -18.63 -21.02
C MET A 223 14.48 -20.02 -21.52
N ASP A 224 14.25 -20.34 -22.79
CA ASP A 224 14.61 -21.65 -23.36
C ASP A 224 16.13 -21.88 -23.33
N SER A 225 16.93 -20.86 -23.69
CA SER A 225 18.40 -20.91 -23.62
C SER A 225 18.91 -21.08 -22.19
N ASP A 226 18.29 -20.41 -21.22
CA ASP A 226 18.65 -20.53 -19.81
C ASP A 226 18.29 -21.92 -19.27
N ILE A 227 17.13 -22.47 -19.66
CA ILE A 227 16.73 -23.83 -19.29
C ILE A 227 17.75 -24.85 -19.81
N GLU A 228 18.19 -24.75 -21.07
CA GLU A 228 19.20 -25.65 -21.63
C GLU A 228 20.52 -25.57 -20.85
N THR A 229 20.98 -24.35 -20.54
CA THR A 229 22.19 -24.13 -19.75
C THR A 229 22.07 -24.68 -18.32
N MET A 230 20.92 -24.47 -17.69
CA MET A 230 20.62 -24.97 -16.36
C MET A 230 20.58 -26.50 -16.33
N GLN A 231 19.98 -27.14 -17.35
CA GLN A 231 19.93 -28.60 -17.46
C GLN A 231 21.34 -29.19 -17.56
N GLN A 232 22.20 -28.63 -18.42
CA GLN A 232 23.59 -29.09 -18.52
C GLN A 232 24.34 -28.88 -17.19
N THR A 233 24.13 -27.74 -16.54
CA THR A 233 24.76 -27.44 -15.25
C THR A 233 24.33 -28.44 -14.17
N ILE A 234 23.05 -28.84 -14.16
CA ILE A 234 22.53 -29.86 -13.24
C ILE A 234 23.22 -31.20 -13.50
N GLU A 235 23.29 -31.65 -14.76
CA GLU A 235 23.95 -32.92 -15.11
C GLU A 235 25.43 -32.93 -14.70
N ASP A 236 26.16 -31.85 -14.98
CA ASP A 236 27.57 -31.72 -14.62
C ASP A 236 27.77 -31.75 -13.09
N LEU A 237 26.90 -31.06 -12.34
CA LEU A 237 26.95 -31.03 -10.88
C LEU A 237 26.57 -32.37 -10.25
N GLU A 238 25.61 -33.10 -10.82
CA GLU A 238 25.24 -34.44 -10.36
C GLU A 238 26.43 -35.39 -10.45
N VAL A 239 27.15 -35.37 -11.57
CA VAL A 239 28.36 -36.19 -11.77
C VAL A 239 29.50 -35.76 -10.86
N ALA A 240 29.76 -34.45 -10.76
CA ALA A 240 30.86 -33.93 -9.94
C ALA A 240 30.63 -34.13 -8.44
N SER A 241 29.37 -34.12 -7.99
CA SER A 241 29.00 -34.21 -6.57
C SER A 241 28.83 -35.64 -6.06
N ASP A 242 28.66 -36.64 -6.95
CA ASP A 242 28.51 -38.05 -6.58
C ASP A 242 29.50 -38.55 -5.50
N PRO A 243 30.83 -38.36 -5.65
CA PRO A 243 31.79 -38.81 -4.64
C PRO A 243 31.79 -37.99 -3.34
N LEU A 244 31.08 -36.86 -3.29
CA LEU A 244 30.98 -35.96 -2.14
C LEU A 244 29.78 -36.27 -1.24
N TYR A 245 28.82 -37.08 -1.69
CA TYR A 245 27.64 -37.43 -0.88
C TYR A 245 27.94 -38.37 0.29
N VAL A 246 29.04 -39.14 0.22
CA VAL A 246 29.48 -39.98 1.33
C VAL A 246 30.07 -39.10 2.45
N PRO A 247 29.58 -39.21 3.71
CA PRO A 247 30.04 -38.32 4.78
C PRO A 247 31.55 -38.39 5.04
N ASP A 248 32.14 -39.59 5.01
CA ASP A 248 33.57 -39.81 5.23
C ASP A 248 34.23 -40.26 3.91
N PRO A 249 34.63 -39.32 3.04
CA PRO A 249 35.14 -39.64 1.71
C PRO A 249 36.55 -40.24 1.77
N ASP A 250 36.94 -40.91 0.69
CA ASP A 250 38.26 -41.52 0.57
C ASP A 250 39.36 -40.45 0.76
N PRO A 251 40.19 -40.56 1.83
CA PRO A 251 41.20 -39.55 2.16
C PRO A 251 42.30 -39.44 1.10
N THR A 252 42.45 -40.43 0.20
CA THR A 252 43.40 -40.36 -0.92
C THR A 252 42.90 -39.45 -2.04
N LYS A 253 41.58 -39.38 -2.23
CA LYS A 253 40.93 -38.54 -3.25
C LYS A 253 40.60 -37.14 -2.73
N PHE A 254 40.24 -37.06 -1.45
CA PHE A 254 39.86 -35.81 -0.80
C PHE A 254 40.68 -35.57 0.48
N PRO A 255 41.96 -35.17 0.35
CA PRO A 255 42.84 -35.00 1.50
C PRO A 255 42.39 -33.87 2.43
N VAL A 256 42.79 -33.96 3.70
CA VAL A 256 42.56 -32.95 4.75
C VAL A 256 43.35 -31.68 4.44
N ASN A 257 42.69 -30.53 4.32
CA ASN A 257 43.38 -29.25 4.18
C ASN A 257 43.64 -28.58 5.53
N ARG A 258 44.91 -28.58 5.97
CA ARG A 258 45.30 -28.03 7.28
C ARG A 258 45.64 -26.54 7.29
N ASN A 259 45.67 -25.90 6.11
CA ASN A 259 46.10 -24.52 5.94
C ASN A 259 44.93 -23.56 5.67
N LEU A 260 43.71 -24.00 5.91
CA LEU A 260 42.52 -23.17 5.74
C LEU A 260 42.54 -21.99 6.73
N THR A 261 42.23 -20.81 6.23
CA THR A 261 42.02 -19.57 7.00
C THR A 261 40.55 -19.20 7.12
N ARG A 262 39.69 -19.99 6.46
CA ARG A 262 38.24 -19.89 6.52
C ARG A 262 37.62 -21.26 6.32
N LYS A 263 36.51 -21.54 7.00
CA LYS A 263 35.72 -22.76 6.81
C LYS A 263 34.25 -22.49 7.08
N ALA A 264 33.40 -23.18 6.34
CA ALA A 264 31.95 -23.14 6.50
C ALA A 264 31.39 -24.54 6.30
N GLY A 265 30.35 -24.89 7.06
CA GLY A 265 29.77 -26.23 7.04
C GLY A 265 28.78 -26.45 8.17
N TYR A 266 28.00 -27.53 8.09
CA TYR A 266 27.07 -27.89 9.15
C TYR A 266 27.80 -28.60 10.30
N LEU A 267 27.52 -28.19 11.54
CA LEU A 267 27.95 -28.88 12.74
C LEU A 267 26.75 -29.14 13.65
N ASN A 268 26.81 -30.18 14.48
CA ASN A 268 25.86 -30.32 15.58
C ASN A 268 26.46 -29.68 16.83
N ALA A 269 25.74 -28.75 17.45
CA ALA A 269 26.16 -28.11 18.68
C ALA A 269 25.44 -28.73 19.88
N ARG A 270 26.21 -29.00 20.94
CA ARG A 270 25.67 -29.50 22.19
C ARG A 270 25.10 -28.37 23.02
N ASN A 271 23.81 -28.44 23.31
CA ASN A 271 23.12 -27.54 24.21
C ASN A 271 22.80 -28.27 25.52
N LYS A 272 23.21 -27.71 26.66
CA LYS A 272 22.88 -28.29 27.98
C LYS A 272 21.49 -27.80 28.40
N THR A 273 20.53 -28.70 28.49
CA THR A 273 19.16 -28.41 28.92
C THR A 273 18.98 -28.89 30.36
N GLY A 274 19.18 -28.00 31.31
CA GLY A 274 19.11 -28.33 32.75
C GLY A 274 20.36 -29.04 33.28
N LEU A 275 20.20 -29.77 34.40
CA LEU A 275 21.32 -30.35 35.15
C LEU A 275 21.84 -31.69 34.59
N VAL A 276 21.03 -32.44 33.83
CA VAL A 276 21.35 -33.83 33.42
C VAL A 276 21.05 -34.14 31.95
N SER A 277 20.27 -33.31 31.24
CA SER A 277 19.97 -33.52 29.82
C SER A 277 20.74 -32.57 28.91
N SER A 278 21.02 -33.06 27.70
CA SER A 278 21.64 -32.31 26.60
C SER A 278 20.86 -32.57 25.31
N THR A 279 20.84 -31.57 24.44
CA THR A 279 20.32 -31.68 23.07
C THR A 279 21.43 -31.37 22.08
N TRP A 280 21.27 -31.84 20.84
CA TRP A 280 22.23 -31.60 19.76
C TRP A 280 21.50 -31.00 18.57
N ASP A 281 21.84 -29.76 18.25
CA ASP A 281 21.14 -29.00 17.22
C ASP A 281 22.06 -28.77 16.02
N ARG A 282 21.61 -29.16 14.83
CA ARG A 282 22.37 -29.00 13.58
C ARG A 282 22.19 -27.58 13.04
N GLN A 283 23.28 -26.83 12.95
CA GLN A 283 23.29 -25.46 12.44
C GLN A 283 24.43 -25.27 11.43
N PHE A 284 24.32 -24.26 10.58
CA PHE A 284 25.37 -23.91 9.63
C PHE A 284 26.36 -22.97 10.31
N TYR A 285 27.63 -23.38 10.40
CA TYR A 285 28.70 -22.60 11.00
C TYR A 285 29.63 -22.07 9.94
N PHE A 286 30.15 -20.86 10.14
CA PHE A 286 31.16 -20.27 9.27
C PHE A 286 32.06 -19.30 10.02
N THR A 287 33.32 -19.20 9.60
CA THR A 287 34.29 -18.27 10.18
C THR A 287 34.27 -16.93 9.45
N GLN A 288 34.20 -15.82 10.18
CA GLN A 288 34.24 -14.46 9.63
C GLN A 288 34.93 -13.51 10.61
N GLY A 289 36.03 -12.87 10.19
CA GLY A 289 36.67 -11.79 10.95
C GLY A 289 37.05 -12.15 12.39
N GLY A 290 37.76 -13.27 12.61
CA GLY A 290 38.12 -13.73 13.97
C GLY A 290 36.97 -14.36 14.77
N ASN A 291 35.77 -14.43 14.19
CA ASN A 291 34.59 -14.97 14.85
C ASN A 291 34.09 -16.26 14.19
N LEU A 292 33.51 -17.14 15.00
CA LEU A 292 32.67 -18.24 14.58
C LEU A 292 31.21 -17.80 14.62
N MET A 293 30.55 -17.85 13.48
CA MET A 293 29.15 -17.51 13.28
C MET A 293 28.31 -18.78 13.15
N SER A 294 27.03 -18.70 13.51
CA SER A 294 26.04 -19.78 13.36
C SER A 294 24.73 -19.27 12.77
N GLN A 295 24.16 -19.99 11.81
CA GLN A 295 22.86 -19.69 11.19
C GLN A 295 21.99 -20.95 11.17
N ALA A 296 20.76 -20.87 11.69
CA ALA A 296 19.81 -21.98 11.58
C ALA A 296 19.14 -22.02 10.20
N ARG A 297 18.57 -23.17 9.83
CA ARG A 297 17.81 -23.31 8.59
C ARG A 297 16.54 -22.46 8.69
N GLY A 298 16.41 -21.45 7.83
CA GLY A 298 15.26 -20.54 7.78
C GLY A 298 15.54 -19.14 8.36
N ASP A 299 16.69 -18.94 8.99
CA ASP A 299 17.08 -17.60 9.46
C ASP A 299 17.62 -16.75 8.30
N VAL A 300 17.24 -15.46 8.27
CA VAL A 300 17.70 -14.49 7.26
C VAL A 300 19.19 -14.16 7.42
N ALA A 301 19.72 -14.20 8.63
CA ALA A 301 21.12 -13.86 8.93
C ALA A 301 21.70 -14.75 10.03
N GLY A 302 23.03 -14.95 10.01
CA GLY A 302 23.77 -15.67 11.05
C GLY A 302 24.07 -14.81 12.27
N GLY A 303 24.07 -15.44 13.44
CA GLY A 303 24.45 -14.82 14.72
C GLY A 303 25.89 -15.17 15.13
N LEU A 304 26.46 -14.35 16.02
CA LEU A 304 27.77 -14.63 16.62
C LEU A 304 27.66 -15.82 17.59
N ALA A 305 28.37 -16.91 17.29
CA ALA A 305 28.42 -18.09 18.16
C ALA A 305 29.56 -17.97 19.18
N MET A 306 30.77 -17.64 18.72
CA MET A 306 31.95 -17.54 19.58
C MET A 306 33.01 -16.65 18.94
N ASP A 307 33.69 -15.84 19.75
CA ASP A 307 34.95 -15.22 19.37
C ASP A 307 36.06 -16.28 19.41
N ILE A 308 36.72 -16.48 18.28
CA ILE A 308 37.77 -17.50 18.11
C ILE A 308 39.17 -16.88 18.07
N ASP A 309 39.30 -15.57 18.29
CA ASP A 309 40.59 -14.95 18.54
C ASP A 309 41.14 -15.45 19.88
N ASN A 310 42.40 -15.89 19.88
CA ASN A 310 43.08 -16.46 21.05
C ASN A 310 42.34 -17.60 21.76
N CYS A 311 41.43 -18.29 21.07
CA CYS A 311 40.76 -19.44 21.63
C CYS A 311 41.68 -20.67 21.67
N SER A 312 41.28 -21.68 22.43
CA SER A 312 41.86 -23.02 22.31
C SER A 312 40.82 -23.96 21.74
N VAL A 313 41.23 -24.81 20.81
CA VAL A 313 40.37 -25.82 20.19
C VAL A 313 41.03 -27.19 20.28
N MET A 314 40.28 -28.18 20.72
CA MET A 314 40.78 -29.55 20.92
C MET A 314 39.71 -30.59 20.64
N ALA A 315 40.12 -31.78 20.20
CA ALA A 315 39.23 -32.94 20.12
C ALA A 315 38.78 -33.35 21.53
N VAL A 316 37.51 -33.74 21.69
CA VAL A 316 36.95 -34.17 22.98
C VAL A 316 36.05 -35.38 22.79
N ASP A 317 36.10 -36.30 23.76
CA ASP A 317 35.11 -37.38 23.86
C ASP A 317 33.88 -36.87 24.60
N CYS A 318 32.72 -36.90 23.96
CA CYS A 318 31.47 -36.39 24.53
C CYS A 318 30.30 -37.30 24.15
N GLU A 319 29.63 -37.89 25.14
CA GLU A 319 28.42 -38.71 24.95
C GLU A 319 28.58 -39.85 23.92
N ASP A 320 29.79 -40.43 23.81
CA ASP A 320 30.14 -41.48 22.84
C ASP A 320 29.89 -41.07 21.36
N ARG A 321 29.85 -39.76 21.09
CA ARG A 321 29.69 -39.22 19.73
C ARG A 321 31.05 -39.07 19.04
N ARG A 322 31.10 -39.52 17.79
CA ARG A 322 32.28 -39.37 16.92
C ARG A 322 32.51 -37.91 16.56
N TYR A 323 33.79 -37.56 16.36
CA TYR A 323 34.21 -36.30 15.73
C TYR A 323 33.79 -35.04 16.51
N CYS A 324 33.76 -35.13 17.84
CA CYS A 324 33.51 -34.00 18.71
C CYS A 324 34.79 -33.18 18.96
N PHE A 325 34.63 -31.87 19.05
CA PHE A 325 35.68 -30.94 19.43
C PHE A 325 35.10 -29.82 20.29
N GLN A 326 35.93 -29.24 21.16
CA GLN A 326 35.55 -28.15 22.04
C GLN A 326 36.38 -26.92 21.72
N ILE A 327 35.71 -25.79 21.56
CA ILE A 327 36.35 -24.48 21.51
C ILE A 327 36.16 -23.83 22.88
N THR A 328 37.25 -23.32 23.45
CA THR A 328 37.26 -22.57 24.70
C THR A 328 37.81 -21.18 24.42
N SER A 329 37.02 -20.16 24.75
CA SER A 329 37.43 -18.75 24.58
C SER A 329 38.67 -18.42 25.42
N PHE A 330 39.38 -17.36 25.05
CA PHE A 330 40.61 -16.92 25.73
C PHE A 330 40.43 -16.70 27.24
N ASP A 331 39.27 -16.21 27.67
CA ASP A 331 38.97 -15.96 29.09
C ASP A 331 38.61 -17.22 29.88
N GLY A 332 38.50 -18.38 29.20
CA GLY A 332 38.13 -19.66 29.78
C GLY A 332 36.67 -19.78 30.23
N LYS A 333 35.85 -18.73 30.06
CA LYS A 333 34.48 -18.68 30.60
C LYS A 333 33.44 -19.26 29.65
N LYS A 334 33.67 -19.14 28.33
CA LYS A 334 32.79 -19.69 27.30
C LYS A 334 33.43 -20.91 26.65
N SER A 335 32.69 -22.00 26.59
CA SER A 335 33.10 -23.18 25.83
C SER A 335 31.93 -23.80 25.08
N SER A 336 32.16 -24.19 23.83
CA SER A 336 31.15 -24.81 22.96
C SER A 336 31.67 -26.17 22.48
N ILE A 337 30.84 -27.20 22.59
CA ILE A 337 31.13 -28.53 22.06
C ILE A 337 30.37 -28.70 20.76
N LEU A 338 31.13 -28.96 19.69
CA LEU A 338 30.64 -29.10 18.33
C LEU A 338 30.99 -30.50 17.81
N GLN A 339 30.19 -31.00 16.87
CA GLN A 339 30.37 -32.29 16.23
C GLN A 339 30.40 -32.12 14.71
N ALA A 340 31.50 -32.57 14.10
CA ALA A 340 31.66 -32.70 12.66
C ALA A 340 31.10 -34.05 12.16
N GLU A 341 30.87 -34.17 10.85
CA GLU A 341 30.28 -35.39 10.27
C GLU A 341 31.30 -36.43 9.80
N SER A 342 32.58 -36.05 9.69
CA SER A 342 33.66 -36.93 9.23
C SER A 342 35.00 -36.61 9.89
N LYS A 343 35.95 -37.55 9.76
CA LYS A 343 37.32 -37.35 10.25
C LYS A 343 37.99 -36.18 9.53
N LYS A 344 37.80 -36.08 8.21
CA LYS A 344 38.33 -34.98 7.42
C LYS A 344 37.79 -33.65 7.93
N ASP A 345 36.46 -33.52 8.03
CA ASP A 345 35.82 -32.27 8.43
C ASP A 345 36.23 -31.86 9.86
N HIS A 346 36.33 -32.84 10.76
CA HIS A 346 36.83 -32.66 12.13
C HIS A 346 38.24 -32.09 12.21
N GLU A 347 39.19 -32.69 11.49
CA GLU A 347 40.57 -32.20 11.44
C GLU A 347 40.65 -30.80 10.82
N GLU A 348 39.89 -30.55 9.74
CA GLU A 348 39.86 -29.24 9.08
C GLU A 348 39.29 -28.15 9.98
N TRP A 349 38.20 -28.40 10.72
CA TRP A 349 37.64 -27.44 11.67
C TRP A 349 38.65 -27.07 12.76
N ILE A 350 39.29 -28.07 13.38
CA ILE A 350 40.29 -27.85 14.43
C ILE A 350 41.50 -27.08 13.87
N CYS A 351 42.02 -27.46 12.70
CA CYS A 351 43.15 -26.76 12.08
C CYS A 351 42.78 -25.32 11.71
N THR A 352 41.61 -25.09 11.10
CA THR A 352 41.17 -23.75 10.69
C THR A 352 41.04 -22.81 11.88
N ILE A 353 40.36 -23.26 12.95
CA ILE A 353 40.18 -22.45 14.17
C ILE A 353 41.53 -22.15 14.82
N ASN A 354 42.45 -23.12 14.87
CA ASN A 354 43.81 -22.89 15.35
C ASN A 354 44.59 -21.88 14.50
N ASN A 355 44.43 -21.93 13.16
CA ASN A 355 45.09 -21.00 12.25
C ASN A 355 44.60 -19.57 12.48
N ILE A 356 43.27 -19.38 12.59
CA ILE A 356 42.65 -18.08 12.86
C ILE A 356 43.08 -17.56 14.23
N SER A 357 42.95 -18.39 15.27
CA SER A 357 43.31 -18.00 16.64
C SER A 357 44.75 -17.54 16.80
N LYS A 358 45.69 -18.06 15.99
CA LYS A 358 47.12 -17.72 16.08
C LYS A 358 47.54 -16.60 15.11
N GLN A 359 46.65 -16.17 14.22
CA GLN A 359 46.96 -15.27 13.12
C GLN A 359 47.36 -13.86 13.58
N ILE A 360 46.84 -13.39 14.72
CA ILE A 360 47.15 -12.07 15.29
C ILE A 360 48.51 -12.06 16.03
N TYR A 361 48.92 -13.17 16.62
CA TYR A 361 50.13 -13.26 17.48
C TYR A 361 51.41 -13.58 16.73
N LEU A 362 51.30 -14.24 15.58
CA LEU A 362 52.45 -14.68 14.78
C LEU A 362 52.81 -13.69 13.66
N SER A 363 52.10 -12.56 13.55
CA SER A 363 52.40 -11.53 12.55
C SER A 363 53.45 -10.55 13.08
N GLU A 364 54.37 -10.13 12.21
CA GLU A 364 55.44 -9.17 12.55
C GLU A 364 54.89 -7.78 12.92
N ASN A 365 53.62 -7.51 12.58
CA ASN A 365 52.86 -6.31 12.94
C ASN A 365 51.41 -6.66 13.35
N PRO A 366 51.15 -6.87 14.66
CA PRO A 366 49.84 -7.28 15.18
C PRO A 366 48.72 -6.26 14.88
N GLU A 367 49.03 -4.96 14.89
CA GLU A 367 48.07 -3.87 14.66
C GLU A 367 47.57 -3.85 13.21
N GLU A 368 48.46 -4.03 12.23
CA GLU A 368 48.12 -4.09 10.79
C GLU A 368 47.36 -5.37 10.42
N THR A 369 47.59 -6.46 11.18
CA THR A 369 46.89 -7.74 10.98
C THR A 369 45.49 -7.69 11.56
N ALA A 370 45.33 -7.11 12.76
CA ALA A 370 44.03 -6.82 13.35
C ALA A 370 43.23 -5.83 12.48
N ALA A 371 43.88 -4.81 11.89
CA ALA A 371 43.25 -3.89 10.96
C ALA A 371 42.75 -4.59 9.68
N ARG A 372 43.54 -5.51 9.10
CA ARG A 372 43.13 -6.31 7.93
C ARG A 372 42.02 -7.31 8.23
N VAL A 373 42.07 -7.99 9.38
CA VAL A 373 40.99 -8.91 9.81
C VAL A 373 39.68 -8.14 10.02
N ASN A 374 39.75 -6.97 10.66
CA ASN A 374 38.60 -6.07 10.78
C ASN A 374 38.12 -5.54 9.42
N GLN A 375 39.03 -5.19 8.50
CA GLN A 375 38.67 -4.74 7.15
C GLN A 375 38.00 -5.86 6.33
N SER A 376 38.50 -7.10 6.38
CA SER A 376 37.84 -8.25 5.75
C SER A 376 36.52 -8.62 6.41
N ALA A 377 36.38 -8.39 7.73
CA ALA A 377 35.09 -8.52 8.41
C ALA A 377 34.09 -7.47 7.91
N LEU A 378 34.51 -6.21 7.75
CA LEU A 378 33.69 -5.15 7.15
C LEU A 378 33.34 -5.48 5.69
N GLU A 379 34.31 -5.84 4.84
CA GLU A 379 34.11 -6.16 3.41
C GLU A 379 33.22 -7.38 3.17
N ALA A 380 33.21 -8.34 4.09
CA ALA A 380 32.30 -9.49 4.04
C ALA A 380 30.86 -9.16 4.55
N VAL A 381 30.66 -8.00 5.17
CA VAL A 381 29.36 -7.48 5.64
C VAL A 381 28.84 -6.36 4.73
N THR A 382 29.68 -5.75 3.90
CA THR A 382 29.26 -4.86 2.81
C THR A 382 28.69 -5.69 1.66
N PRO A 383 27.46 -5.42 1.18
CA PRO A 383 26.96 -6.04 -0.05
C PRO A 383 27.93 -5.71 -1.19
N SER A 384 28.56 -6.73 -1.77
CA SER A 384 29.39 -6.53 -2.95
C SER A 384 28.48 -6.07 -4.10
N PRO A 385 28.81 -5.01 -4.86
CA PRO A 385 28.00 -4.52 -5.99
C PRO A 385 27.98 -5.50 -7.19
N SER A 386 28.54 -6.70 -7.01
CA SER A 386 28.70 -7.74 -8.01
C SER A 386 27.38 -8.39 -8.47
N PHE A 387 26.25 -8.04 -7.86
CA PHE A 387 24.92 -8.34 -8.42
C PHE A 387 24.48 -7.33 -9.50
N GLN A 388 24.97 -6.08 -9.48
CA GLN A 388 24.71 -5.09 -10.55
C GLN A 388 25.67 -5.25 -11.73
N GLN A 389 26.95 -5.57 -11.49
CA GLN A 389 27.97 -5.68 -12.55
C GLN A 389 27.77 -6.88 -13.49
N ARG A 390 27.09 -7.95 -13.05
CA ARG A 390 26.79 -9.09 -13.93
C ARG A 390 25.75 -8.74 -15.01
N HIS A 391 24.91 -7.72 -14.77
CA HIS A 391 23.90 -7.27 -15.74
C HIS A 391 24.47 -6.27 -16.76
N GLU A 392 25.54 -5.54 -16.43
CA GLU A 392 26.22 -4.65 -17.40
C GLU A 392 27.09 -5.41 -18.42
N SER A 393 27.52 -6.63 -18.08
CA SER A 393 28.41 -7.44 -18.91
C SER A 393 27.70 -8.16 -20.07
N LEU A 394 26.37 -8.04 -20.18
CA LEU A 394 25.54 -8.70 -21.21
C LEU A 394 24.96 -7.72 -22.25
N ARG A 395 25.37 -6.44 -22.25
CA ARG A 395 25.06 -5.54 -23.37
C ARG A 395 25.86 -5.95 -24.61
N PRO A 396 25.24 -6.10 -25.79
CA PRO A 396 25.97 -6.45 -27.01
C PRO A 396 26.99 -5.34 -27.34
N ALA A 397 28.26 -5.71 -27.38
CA ALA A 397 29.31 -4.88 -27.98
C ALA A 397 29.14 -4.89 -29.51
N ALA A 398 28.32 -3.98 -30.03
CA ALA A 398 28.33 -3.67 -31.45
C ALA A 398 29.58 -2.82 -31.75
N GLY A 399 30.62 -3.47 -32.28
CA GLY A 399 31.81 -2.78 -32.77
C GLY A 399 31.50 -1.91 -33.99
N GLN A 400 32.14 -0.75 -34.08
CA GLN A 400 32.60 -0.22 -35.36
C GLN A 400 33.69 0.84 -35.20
N SER A 401 34.70 0.70 -36.04
CA SER A 401 35.93 1.48 -36.16
C SER A 401 35.77 2.66 -37.14
N ARG A 402 35.98 3.90 -36.65
CA ARG A 402 36.59 5.14 -37.27
C ARG A 402 36.03 5.70 -38.61
N PRO A 403 36.33 6.95 -39.08
CA PRO A 403 37.16 8.07 -38.56
C PRO A 403 36.48 9.49 -38.65
N PRO A 404 37.17 10.65 -38.40
CA PRO A 404 36.55 11.90 -37.96
C PRO A 404 36.42 13.00 -39.03
N THR A 405 35.45 13.93 -38.89
CA THR A 405 35.59 15.36 -39.27
C THR A 405 34.37 16.24 -38.91
N ALA A 406 34.72 17.47 -38.47
CA ALA A 406 34.09 18.77 -38.74
C ALA A 406 32.69 19.16 -38.21
N ARG A 407 32.74 20.07 -37.23
CA ARG A 407 31.91 21.28 -37.01
C ARG A 407 30.92 21.64 -38.13
N THR A 408 29.66 21.88 -37.77
CA THR A 408 28.90 23.10 -38.11
C THR A 408 27.75 23.34 -37.14
N SER A 409 27.54 24.62 -36.87
CA SER A 409 26.53 25.27 -36.05
C SER A 409 25.22 25.54 -36.79
N SER A 410 24.08 25.54 -36.07
CA SER A 410 22.90 26.45 -36.17
C SER A 410 21.59 25.70 -35.97
N SER A 411 20.44 26.26 -35.57
CA SER A 411 20.01 27.43 -34.79
C SER A 411 18.47 27.41 -34.87
N GLY A 412 17.78 27.52 -33.74
CA GLY A 412 16.35 27.90 -33.64
C GLY A 412 15.32 26.76 -33.76
N SER A 413 14.17 26.77 -33.10
CA SER A 413 13.55 27.74 -32.20
C SER A 413 12.24 27.17 -31.63
N LEU A 414 12.01 27.38 -30.33
CA LEU A 414 10.75 27.60 -29.59
C LEU A 414 9.58 26.59 -29.66
N GLY A 415 9.21 26.08 -28.48
CA GLY A 415 7.82 26.16 -28.00
C GLY A 415 7.19 24.86 -27.52
N SER A 416 7.15 24.66 -26.19
CA SER A 416 5.94 24.32 -25.41
C SER A 416 6.33 23.61 -24.11
N GLU A 417 6.15 24.31 -22.99
CA GLU A 417 6.22 23.75 -21.65
C GLU A 417 5.16 22.67 -21.48
N SER A 418 5.56 21.51 -20.98
CA SER A 418 4.65 20.49 -20.46
C SER A 418 5.32 19.88 -19.25
N THR A 419 4.64 20.02 -18.12
CA THR A 419 5.05 19.68 -16.77
C THR A 419 5.30 18.19 -16.64
N ASN A 420 6.59 17.81 -16.67
CA ASN A 420 7.06 16.49 -16.34
C ASN A 420 6.92 16.24 -14.82
N LEU A 421 5.97 15.38 -14.44
CA LEU A 421 5.98 14.66 -13.18
C LEU A 421 7.07 13.58 -13.28
N ALA A 422 8.31 13.97 -12.98
CA ALA A 422 9.39 13.03 -12.75
C ALA A 422 9.14 12.30 -11.43
N ALA A 423 8.94 10.98 -11.51
CA ALA A 423 9.04 10.08 -10.37
C ALA A 423 10.40 10.30 -9.69
N LEU A 424 10.38 10.72 -8.43
CA LEU A 424 11.58 10.96 -7.64
C LEU A 424 12.27 9.62 -7.37
N SER A 425 13.48 9.46 -7.90
CA SER A 425 14.42 8.42 -7.50
C SER A 425 14.58 8.40 -5.97
N LEU A 426 14.39 7.22 -5.37
CA LEU A 426 14.39 6.99 -3.92
C LEU A 426 15.72 7.37 -3.25
N ASP A 427 16.82 7.40 -4.01
CA ASP A 427 18.16 7.84 -3.58
C ASP A 427 18.30 9.37 -3.43
N SER A 428 17.26 10.16 -3.72
CA SER A 428 17.30 11.62 -3.69
C SER A 428 16.72 12.25 -2.40
N LEU A 429 15.98 11.48 -1.58
CA LEU A 429 15.20 12.00 -0.44
C LEU A 429 16.04 12.31 0.81
N VAL A 430 17.15 11.60 1.00
CA VAL A 430 18.13 11.80 2.06
C VAL A 430 19.48 12.15 1.42
N ALA A 431 20.27 13.07 1.99
CA ALA A 431 21.58 13.35 1.42
C ALA A 431 22.52 12.14 1.58
N PRO A 432 23.21 11.70 0.51
CA PRO A 432 24.38 10.86 0.69
C PRO A 432 25.34 11.59 1.64
N ASP A 433 25.86 10.88 2.64
CA ASP A 433 26.84 11.36 3.63
C ASP A 433 26.34 12.25 4.79
N THR A 434 25.02 12.37 5.04
CA THR A 434 24.53 13.03 6.27
C THR A 434 24.78 12.17 7.52
N PRO A 435 25.46 12.68 8.56
CA PRO A 435 25.76 11.90 9.76
C PRO A 435 24.47 11.53 10.53
N ILE A 436 24.35 10.26 10.90
CA ILE A 436 23.25 9.76 11.74
C ILE A 436 23.60 9.98 13.21
N GLN A 437 22.73 10.69 13.92
CA GLN A 437 22.89 10.92 15.35
C GLN A 437 22.14 9.85 16.15
N PHE A 438 22.88 8.99 16.87
CA PHE A 438 22.31 7.92 17.69
C PHE A 438 22.08 8.31 19.16
N ASP A 439 22.71 9.41 19.61
CA ASP A 439 22.56 9.94 20.95
C ASP A 439 21.88 11.30 20.90
N ILE A 440 20.72 11.42 21.57
CA ILE A 440 19.92 12.65 21.57
C ILE A 440 20.53 13.76 22.47
N ILE A 441 21.66 13.48 23.14
CA ILE A 441 22.36 14.38 24.08
C ILE A 441 23.88 14.23 23.92
N SER A 442 24.58 15.32 23.57
CA SER A 442 26.02 15.45 23.82
C SER A 442 26.24 15.77 25.32
N PRO A 443 27.19 15.13 26.02
CA PRO A 443 27.51 15.51 27.39
C PRO A 443 28.07 16.94 27.40
N VAL A 444 27.42 17.82 28.18
CA VAL A 444 27.85 19.14 28.67
C VAL A 444 29.20 19.62 28.11
N CYS A 445 29.18 20.56 27.15
CA CYS A 445 30.38 21.35 26.85
C CYS A 445 30.73 22.19 28.08
N GLU A 446 31.90 21.93 28.64
CA GLU A 446 32.58 22.82 29.57
C GLU A 446 32.84 24.18 28.89
N ASP A 447 32.52 25.24 29.62
CA ASP A 447 32.79 26.63 29.25
C ASP A 447 34.29 26.84 28.93
N GLN A 448 34.59 27.37 27.74
CA GLN A 448 35.75 28.24 27.52
C GLN A 448 35.31 29.55 26.86
N PRO A 449 35.75 30.71 27.38
CA PRO A 449 35.12 32.00 27.11
C PRO A 449 35.76 32.69 25.91
N GLY A 450 34.95 33.10 24.92
CA GLY A 450 35.43 34.05 23.93
C GLY A 450 34.69 34.06 22.60
N GLN A 451 33.43 34.51 22.59
CA GLN A 451 32.89 35.46 21.59
C GLN A 451 31.38 35.61 21.81
N ALA A 452 31.01 36.49 22.74
CA ALA A 452 29.67 37.04 22.80
C ALA A 452 29.51 38.11 21.71
N LYS A 453 28.43 38.05 20.93
CA LYS A 453 27.46 39.15 20.73
C LYS A 453 26.37 38.75 19.74
N ALA A 454 25.18 38.45 20.28
CA ALA A 454 23.94 39.19 20.02
C ALA A 454 22.74 38.33 20.49
N PHE A 455 22.21 38.68 21.66
CA PHE A 455 20.78 38.85 21.98
C PHE A 455 20.67 38.82 23.51
N GLY A 456 20.54 40.01 24.10
CA GLY A 456 20.24 40.18 25.51
C GLY A 456 18.80 40.64 25.68
N GLN A 457 18.06 39.95 26.55
CA GLN A 457 17.00 40.41 27.47
C GLN A 457 16.28 39.14 27.96
N GLY A 458 16.14 38.79 29.24
CA GLY A 458 16.75 39.23 30.49
C GLY A 458 16.38 38.18 31.54
N GLY A 459 17.36 37.43 32.06
CA GLY A 459 17.15 36.43 33.12
C GLY A 459 17.56 37.00 34.48
N ARG A 460 16.62 37.09 35.41
CA ARG A 460 16.93 37.27 36.84
C ARG A 460 17.46 35.93 37.37
N ARG A 461 18.67 35.96 37.93
CA ARG A 461 19.30 34.88 38.69
C ARG A 461 18.51 34.57 39.97
N THR A 462 18.37 33.30 40.32
CA THR A 462 18.12 32.86 41.70
C THR A 462 19.01 31.69 42.08
N ASN A 463 19.59 31.80 43.28
CA ASN A 463 20.59 30.93 43.93
C ASN A 463 19.89 29.74 44.67
N PRO A 464 20.63 28.72 45.15
CA PRO A 464 20.12 27.37 45.43
C PRO A 464 19.66 27.10 46.88
N PHE A 465 19.02 28.07 47.56
CA PHE A 465 18.39 27.82 48.86
C PHE A 465 17.04 28.55 48.94
N GLY A 466 15.99 27.79 49.22
CA GLY A 466 14.60 28.13 48.92
C GLY A 466 13.91 29.13 49.86
N GLU A 467 12.66 29.37 49.44
CA GLU A 467 11.52 30.03 50.09
C GLU A 467 11.41 31.57 50.01
N SER A 468 10.50 32.03 49.15
CA SER A 468 9.36 32.86 49.58
C SER A 468 8.22 32.86 48.57
N GLY A 469 7.01 32.73 49.13
CA GLY A 469 5.70 32.57 48.51
C GLY A 469 5.36 33.45 47.31
N GLY A 470 4.70 32.82 46.35
CA GLY A 470 3.98 33.45 45.25
C GLY A 470 3.43 32.35 44.36
N SER A 471 2.15 31.99 44.54
CA SER A 471 1.46 31.01 43.71
C SER A 471 1.32 31.51 42.27
N THR A 472 2.29 31.23 41.43
CA THR A 472 2.13 31.17 39.98
C THR A 472 1.97 29.71 39.60
N LYS A 473 0.72 29.29 39.41
CA LYS A 473 0.38 28.04 38.72
C LYS A 473 1.18 27.99 37.42
N SER A 474 1.87 26.87 37.20
CA SER A 474 2.60 26.60 35.97
C SER A 474 1.65 26.65 34.77
N GLU A 475 2.01 27.41 33.73
CA GLU A 475 1.30 27.57 32.44
C GLU A 475 1.20 26.26 31.61
N THR A 476 1.30 25.09 32.23
CA THR A 476 1.20 23.77 31.59
C THR A 476 -0.10 23.02 31.93
N GLU A 477 -0.95 23.55 32.82
CA GLU A 477 -2.24 22.94 33.18
C GLU A 477 -3.40 23.29 32.23
N ASP A 478 -3.22 24.22 31.28
CA ASP A 478 -4.34 24.71 30.44
C ASP A 478 -4.44 24.07 29.04
N SER A 479 -3.58 23.09 28.70
CA SER A 479 -3.73 22.32 27.45
C SER A 479 -4.86 21.30 27.61
N ILE A 480 -5.81 21.25 26.68
CA ILE A 480 -6.96 20.32 26.78
C ILE A 480 -6.53 18.86 26.49
N LEU A 481 -5.34 18.67 25.90
CA LEU A 481 -4.79 17.38 25.54
C LEU A 481 -3.45 17.14 26.24
N HIS A 482 -3.36 16.06 27.03
CA HIS A 482 -2.11 15.55 27.61
C HIS A 482 -2.06 14.03 27.44
N GLN A 483 -1.32 13.54 26.44
CA GLN A 483 -1.11 12.10 26.23
C GLN A 483 0.36 11.73 26.39
N LEU A 484 0.66 10.77 27.27
CA LEU A 484 2.01 10.35 27.61
C LEU A 484 2.31 8.96 27.04
N PHE A 485 3.45 8.80 26.37
CA PHE A 485 3.91 7.56 25.76
C PHE A 485 5.33 7.20 26.18
N ILE A 486 5.63 5.92 26.34
CA ILE A 486 7.00 5.45 26.59
C ILE A 486 7.65 5.14 25.25
N VAL A 487 8.76 5.84 24.96
CA VAL A 487 9.49 5.73 23.69
C VAL A 487 10.98 5.56 23.94
N ARG A 488 11.68 4.95 22.98
CA ARG A 488 13.13 4.78 22.94
C ARG A 488 13.66 5.46 21.70
N PHE A 489 14.60 6.38 21.86
CA PHE A 489 15.20 7.06 20.72
C PHE A 489 16.09 6.10 19.93
N LEU A 490 15.87 6.02 18.61
CA LEU A 490 16.64 5.18 17.70
C LEU A 490 17.68 5.98 16.93
N GLY A 491 17.34 7.19 16.51
CA GLY A 491 18.27 8.10 15.85
C GLY A 491 17.56 9.28 15.20
N SER A 492 18.36 10.24 14.73
CA SER A 492 17.89 11.35 13.90
C SER A 492 18.87 11.66 12.78
N MET A 493 18.34 12.20 11.68
CA MET A 493 19.14 12.67 10.55
C MET A 493 18.45 13.84 9.86
N GLU A 494 19.25 14.67 9.19
CA GLU A 494 18.74 15.74 8.32
C GLU A 494 18.17 15.14 7.02
N VAL A 495 17.04 15.70 6.56
CA VAL A 495 16.30 15.24 5.38
C VAL A 495 16.12 16.40 4.39
N LYS A 496 16.17 16.09 3.09
CA LYS A 496 16.15 17.11 2.02
C LYS A 496 14.75 17.57 1.63
N SER A 497 13.73 16.74 1.88
CA SER A 497 12.32 17.03 1.62
C SER A 497 11.50 16.74 2.86
N ASP A 498 10.39 17.44 3.02
CA ASP A 498 9.38 17.21 4.04
C ASP A 498 7.96 17.25 3.46
N ASP A 499 7.84 16.95 2.16
CA ASP A 499 6.59 16.98 1.42
C ASP A 499 5.85 15.63 1.42
N HIS A 500 6.56 14.52 1.70
CA HIS A 500 5.99 13.18 1.64
C HIS A 500 6.37 12.30 2.85
N PRO A 501 5.44 11.54 3.45
CA PRO A 501 5.72 10.67 4.59
C PRO A 501 6.74 9.54 4.29
N ASP A 502 7.01 9.23 3.02
CA ASP A 502 8.06 8.27 2.63
C ASP A 502 9.44 8.67 3.12
N VAL A 503 9.69 9.97 3.33
CA VAL A 503 10.92 10.46 3.96
C VAL A 503 11.11 9.82 5.34
N VAL A 504 10.04 9.69 6.13
CA VAL A 504 10.12 9.09 7.47
C VAL A 504 10.44 7.60 7.38
N TYR A 505 9.85 6.88 6.41
CA TYR A 505 10.09 5.45 6.22
C TYR A 505 11.52 5.16 5.75
N GLU A 506 12.02 5.96 4.81
CA GLU A 506 13.39 5.84 4.33
C GLU A 506 14.39 6.18 5.43
N THR A 507 14.14 7.23 6.23
CA THR A 507 14.95 7.53 7.41
C THR A 507 14.92 6.40 8.46
N MET A 508 13.75 5.78 8.72
CA MET A 508 13.67 4.60 9.59
C MET A 508 14.56 3.47 9.08
N ARG A 509 14.49 3.18 7.77
CA ARG A 509 15.29 2.13 7.12
C ARG A 509 16.78 2.39 7.28
N GLN A 510 17.25 3.60 6.99
CA GLN A 510 18.66 3.96 7.08
C GLN A 510 19.19 3.94 8.52
N ILE A 511 18.41 4.46 9.49
CA ILE A 511 18.80 4.44 10.91
C ILE A 511 18.87 3.00 11.42
N LEU A 512 17.89 2.15 11.11
CA LEU A 512 17.91 0.74 11.54
C LEU A 512 19.03 -0.05 10.89
N ALA A 513 19.27 0.15 9.60
CA ALA A 513 20.39 -0.45 8.88
C ALA A 513 21.73 -0.02 9.50
N ALA A 514 21.92 1.28 9.74
CA ALA A 514 23.15 1.80 10.34
C ALA A 514 23.35 1.29 11.78
N ARG A 515 22.29 1.19 12.59
CA ARG A 515 22.39 0.58 13.93
C ARG A 515 22.80 -0.89 13.87
N ALA A 516 22.31 -1.64 12.88
CA ALA A 516 22.70 -3.03 12.66
C ALA A 516 24.17 -3.14 12.17
N ILE A 517 24.56 -2.32 11.19
CA ILE A 517 25.92 -2.27 10.62
C ILE A 517 26.95 -1.90 11.70
N HIS A 518 26.64 -0.93 12.56
CA HIS A 518 27.54 -0.43 13.59
C HIS A 518 27.36 -1.09 14.98
N ASN A 519 26.54 -2.14 15.09
CA ASN A 519 26.28 -2.86 16.35
C ASN A 519 25.85 -1.95 17.52
N ILE A 520 24.99 -0.96 17.27
CA ILE A 520 24.53 0.00 18.27
C ILE A 520 23.26 -0.53 18.95
N PHE A 521 23.45 -1.18 20.11
CA PHE A 521 22.35 -1.79 20.87
C PHE A 521 21.77 -0.90 21.98
N ARG A 522 22.49 0.15 22.39
CA ARG A 522 22.02 1.06 23.45
C ARG A 522 20.89 1.95 22.93
N MET A 523 19.78 1.99 23.66
CA MET A 523 18.65 2.88 23.39
C MET A 523 18.30 3.65 24.66
N THR A 524 17.95 4.93 24.51
CA THR A 524 17.58 5.79 25.63
C THR A 524 16.07 5.87 25.73
N GLU A 525 15.50 5.35 26.82
CA GLU A 525 14.07 5.45 27.11
C GLU A 525 13.70 6.88 27.58
N SER A 526 12.53 7.37 27.15
CA SER A 526 11.99 8.68 27.46
C SER A 526 10.46 8.63 27.47
N HIS A 527 9.84 9.51 28.26
CA HIS A 527 8.40 9.75 28.20
C HIS A 527 8.11 10.85 27.16
N LEU A 528 7.44 10.50 26.07
CA LEU A 528 6.94 11.45 25.08
C LEU A 528 5.57 11.97 25.50
N LEU A 529 5.49 13.25 25.88
CA LEU A 529 4.25 13.95 26.18
C LEU A 529 3.78 14.73 24.96
N VAL A 530 2.57 14.43 24.49
CA VAL A 530 1.87 15.13 23.40
C VAL A 530 0.88 16.12 23.99
N THR A 531 1.02 17.40 23.62
CA THR A 531 0.12 18.50 24.02
C THR A 531 -0.38 19.26 22.79
N CYS A 532 -1.35 20.16 22.96
CA CYS A 532 -1.82 21.02 21.86
C CYS A 532 -0.74 21.99 21.33
N ASP A 533 0.32 22.23 22.09
CA ASP A 533 1.34 23.24 21.76
C ASP A 533 2.66 22.61 21.31
N CYS A 534 3.01 21.44 21.83
CA CYS A 534 4.32 20.81 21.60
C CYS A 534 4.35 19.30 21.93
N LEU A 535 5.41 18.65 21.43
CA LEU A 535 5.84 17.33 21.86
C LEU A 535 7.03 17.48 22.82
N LYS A 536 7.00 16.83 23.98
CA LYS A 536 8.09 16.90 24.99
C LYS A 536 8.67 15.53 25.25
N LEU A 537 10.00 15.41 25.25
CA LEU A 537 10.68 14.23 25.76
C LEU A 537 11.10 14.49 27.21
N ILE A 538 10.58 13.68 28.12
CA ILE A 538 10.79 13.80 29.56
C ILE A 538 11.62 12.62 30.02
N ASP A 539 12.63 12.89 30.84
CA ASP A 539 13.42 11.87 31.51
C ASP A 539 12.54 11.09 32.51
N PRO A 540 12.44 9.75 32.40
CA PRO A 540 11.56 8.98 33.27
C PRO A 540 12.02 8.99 34.74
N GLN A 541 13.31 9.15 35.01
CA GLN A 541 13.88 9.13 36.36
C GLN A 541 13.83 10.51 37.03
N THR A 542 14.21 11.56 36.31
CA THR A 542 14.32 12.92 36.88
C THR A 542 13.09 13.80 36.66
N GLN A 543 12.16 13.37 35.81
CA GLN A 543 10.98 14.15 35.38
C GLN A 543 11.35 15.49 34.71
N VAL A 544 12.61 15.68 34.32
CA VAL A 544 13.08 16.87 33.61
C VAL A 544 12.75 16.73 32.12
N THR A 545 12.17 17.79 31.54
CA THR A 545 11.98 17.86 30.09
C THR A 545 13.34 18.00 29.40
N ARG A 546 13.75 17.00 28.63
CA ARG A 546 15.01 16.94 27.88
C ARG A 546 14.95 17.72 26.58
N LEU A 547 13.86 17.58 25.83
CA LEU A 547 13.63 18.29 24.56
C LEU A 547 12.17 18.68 24.42
N THR A 548 11.91 19.80 23.73
CA THR A 548 10.57 20.29 23.40
C THR A 548 10.53 20.62 21.91
N PHE A 549 9.56 20.05 21.20
CA PHE A 549 9.33 20.22 19.78
C PHE A 549 8.01 20.98 19.58
N PRO A 550 8.03 22.26 19.14
CA PRO A 550 6.81 23.00 18.89
C PRO A 550 5.94 22.28 17.84
N LEU A 551 4.65 22.09 18.14
CA LEU A 551 3.74 21.36 17.27
C LEU A 551 3.62 21.96 15.86
N PRO A 552 3.67 23.31 15.66
CA PRO A 552 3.70 23.92 14.33
C PRO A 552 4.95 23.57 13.50
N CYS A 553 6.06 23.21 14.15
CA CYS A 553 7.31 22.85 13.47
C CYS A 553 7.35 21.37 13.08
N VAL A 554 6.46 20.53 13.64
CA VAL A 554 6.34 19.13 13.25
C VAL A 554 5.57 19.10 11.93
N VAL A 555 6.24 18.88 10.81
CA VAL A 555 5.62 18.98 9.47
C VAL A 555 5.06 17.64 9.00
N LEU A 556 5.77 16.54 9.26
CA LEU A 556 5.35 15.17 8.96
C LEU A 556 5.46 14.30 10.20
N TYR A 557 4.62 13.27 10.29
CA TYR A 557 4.69 12.23 11.30
C TYR A 557 4.08 10.94 10.74
N ALA A 558 4.70 9.81 11.00
CA ALA A 558 4.29 8.52 10.48
C ALA A 558 4.70 7.37 11.42
N THR A 559 3.94 6.29 11.37
CA THR A 559 4.25 5.01 12.03
C THR A 559 4.60 4.00 10.95
N HIS A 560 5.56 3.10 11.21
CA HIS A 560 5.93 2.08 10.23
C HIS A 560 4.75 1.11 9.99
N GLN A 561 4.54 0.72 8.73
CA GLN A 561 3.37 -0.07 8.32
C GLN A 561 3.34 -1.48 8.95
N GLU A 562 4.50 -2.16 8.98
CA GLU A 562 4.60 -3.53 9.51
C GLU A 562 4.99 -3.56 11.00
N ASN A 563 6.04 -2.82 11.39
CA ASN A 563 6.45 -2.70 12.78
C ASN A 563 5.73 -1.56 13.50
N LYS A 564 4.57 -1.87 14.08
CA LYS A 564 3.72 -0.91 14.82
C LYS A 564 4.40 -0.25 16.03
N ARG A 565 5.60 -0.68 16.41
CA ARG A 565 6.37 -0.05 17.48
C ARG A 565 7.16 1.16 16.98
N LEU A 566 7.46 1.26 15.69
CA LEU A 566 8.28 2.33 15.13
C LEU A 566 7.43 3.55 14.76
N PHE A 567 7.85 4.71 15.24
CA PHE A 567 7.22 5.99 14.96
C PHE A 567 8.30 7.06 14.70
N GLY A 568 8.02 7.99 13.80
CA GLY A 568 8.92 9.09 13.52
C GLY A 568 8.20 10.36 13.07
N PHE A 569 8.87 11.48 13.22
CA PHE A 569 8.37 12.77 12.77
C PHE A 569 9.48 13.67 12.23
N VAL A 570 9.12 14.55 11.30
CA VAL A 570 10.02 15.55 10.71
C VAL A 570 9.76 16.90 11.36
N LEU A 571 10.84 17.50 11.87
CA LEU A 571 10.86 18.83 12.44
C LEU A 571 11.51 19.79 11.45
N ARG A 572 10.78 20.82 11.03
CA ARG A 572 11.32 21.91 10.21
C ARG A 572 11.83 23.02 11.13
N THR A 573 13.12 23.34 11.04
CA THR A 573 13.75 24.41 11.82
C THR A 573 14.33 25.48 10.91
N SER A 574 14.13 26.76 11.27
CA SER A 574 14.78 27.87 10.60
C SER A 574 16.16 28.08 11.22
N SER A 575 17.22 27.84 10.45
CA SER A 575 18.57 28.22 10.86
C SER A 575 18.74 29.73 10.66
N GLY A 576 19.05 30.46 11.73
CA GLY A 576 19.07 31.92 11.70
C GLY A 576 20.11 32.50 10.74
N ARG A 577 19.69 33.54 10.00
CA ARG A 577 20.45 34.48 9.13
C ARG A 577 20.37 34.29 7.60
N SER A 578 19.31 33.72 7.05
CA SER A 578 18.74 34.09 5.73
C SER A 578 17.50 33.24 5.48
N GLU A 579 16.49 33.75 4.76
CA GLU A 579 15.29 32.99 4.36
C GLU A 579 15.58 31.81 3.40
N SER A 580 16.86 31.47 3.16
CA SER A 580 17.26 30.51 2.13
C SER A 580 17.62 29.10 2.62
N ASN A 581 17.83 28.86 3.92
CA ASN A 581 18.25 27.55 4.44
C ASN A 581 17.35 27.05 5.58
N LEU A 582 16.17 26.51 5.23
CA LEU A 582 15.36 25.69 6.12
C LEU A 582 16.02 24.31 6.24
N SER A 583 16.30 23.86 7.46
CA SER A 583 16.78 22.49 7.72
C SER A 583 15.65 21.66 8.32
N SER A 584 15.45 20.47 7.77
CA SER A 584 14.45 19.52 8.25
C SER A 584 15.14 18.31 8.84
N VAL A 585 14.78 17.93 10.05
CA VAL A 585 15.40 16.79 10.76
C VAL A 585 14.31 15.77 11.09
N CYS A 586 14.53 14.52 10.70
CA CYS A 586 13.64 13.42 11.02
C CYS A 586 14.14 12.70 12.28
N TYR A 587 13.25 12.50 13.25
CA TYR A 587 13.51 11.81 14.51
C TYR A 587 12.74 10.50 14.56
N ILE A 588 13.43 9.40 14.86
CA ILE A 588 12.87 8.05 14.88
C ILE A 588 12.92 7.45 16.28
N PHE A 589 11.82 6.82 16.69
CA PHE A 589 11.63 6.22 18.00
C PHE A 589 11.01 4.82 17.91
N GLU A 590 11.33 3.98 18.88
CA GLU A 590 10.61 2.74 19.18
C GLU A 590 9.69 2.96 20.39
N SER A 591 8.39 2.75 20.24
CA SER A 591 7.42 2.71 21.33
C SER A 591 7.27 1.29 21.89
N ASN A 592 6.68 1.16 23.09
CA ASN A 592 6.47 -0.15 23.69
C ASN A 592 5.47 -1.03 22.92
N ASN A 593 4.51 -0.46 22.17
CA ASN A 593 3.52 -1.28 21.45
C ASN A 593 2.64 -0.56 20.41
N GLU A 594 2.59 0.78 20.32
CA GLU A 594 1.50 1.46 19.56
C GLU A 594 1.91 2.84 18.98
N GLY A 595 2.80 2.87 17.98
CA GLY A 595 3.20 4.08 17.26
C GLY A 595 2.02 4.80 16.57
N GLU A 596 1.01 4.04 16.16
CA GLU A 596 -0.25 4.56 15.58
C GLU A 596 -0.99 5.48 16.56
N LYS A 597 -1.08 5.12 17.85
CA LYS A 597 -1.72 5.98 18.86
C LYS A 597 -0.97 7.28 19.09
N ILE A 598 0.35 7.27 18.91
CA ILE A 598 1.16 8.49 18.98
C ILE A 598 0.80 9.39 17.79
N CYS A 599 0.75 8.85 16.57
CA CYS A 599 0.30 9.59 15.38
C CYS A 599 -1.10 10.17 15.55
N ASP A 600 -2.07 9.38 16.05
CA ASP A 600 -3.44 9.82 16.28
C ASP A 600 -3.49 10.99 17.28
N SER A 601 -2.69 10.90 18.34
CA SER A 601 -2.58 11.95 19.36
C SER A 601 -1.98 13.24 18.80
N VAL A 602 -0.95 13.13 17.97
CA VAL A 602 -0.33 14.27 17.27
C VAL A 602 -1.32 14.88 16.27
N GLY A 603 -2.06 14.05 15.54
CA GLY A 603 -3.10 14.49 14.61
C GLY A 603 -4.23 15.23 15.30
N LEU A 604 -4.74 14.69 16.41
CA LEU A 604 -5.75 15.33 17.25
C LEU A 604 -5.23 16.66 17.83
N ALA A 605 -3.99 16.68 18.34
CA ALA A 605 -3.36 17.90 18.85
C ALA A 605 -3.32 19.00 17.77
N LYS A 606 -2.93 18.65 16.54
CA LYS A 606 -2.90 19.59 15.40
C LYS A 606 -4.28 20.09 15.01
N GLN A 607 -5.30 19.22 15.04
CA GLN A 607 -6.68 19.63 14.75
C GLN A 607 -7.21 20.61 15.80
N ILE A 608 -6.94 20.35 17.09
CA ILE A 608 -7.31 21.25 18.19
C ILE A 608 -6.59 22.60 18.03
N ALA A 609 -5.28 22.58 17.75
CA ALA A 609 -4.50 23.80 17.53
C ALA A 609 -4.99 24.62 16.32
N LEU A 610 -5.36 23.96 15.22
CA LEU A 610 -5.91 24.62 14.04
C LEU A 610 -7.26 25.27 14.33
N HIS A 611 -8.15 24.59 15.05
CA HIS A 611 -9.46 25.12 15.41
C HIS A 611 -9.32 26.34 16.33
N ALA A 612 -8.44 26.27 17.34
CA ALA A 612 -8.15 27.39 18.23
C ALA A 612 -7.58 28.61 17.47
N GLU A 613 -6.74 28.39 16.46
CA GLU A 613 -6.19 29.46 15.62
C GLU A 613 -7.24 30.09 14.69
N LEU A 614 -8.16 29.28 14.13
CA LEU A 614 -9.29 29.79 13.33
C LEU A 614 -10.25 30.64 14.17
N ASP A 615 -10.55 30.20 15.38
CA ASP A 615 -11.40 30.95 16.32
C ASP A 615 -10.74 32.27 16.76
N ARG A 616 -9.42 32.25 17.01
CA ARG A 616 -8.64 33.47 17.29
C ARG A 616 -8.71 34.46 16.13
N ARG A 617 -8.50 33.99 14.89
CA ARG A 617 -8.59 34.83 13.67
C ARG A 617 -10.01 35.37 13.43
N ALA A 618 -11.04 34.58 13.73
CA ALA A 618 -12.42 35.03 13.64
C ALA A 618 -12.72 36.13 14.68
N SER A 619 -12.24 35.96 15.92
CA SER A 619 -12.36 36.98 16.97
C SER A 619 -11.58 38.26 16.64
N GLU A 620 -10.39 38.14 16.03
CA GLU A 620 -9.59 39.29 15.60
C GLU A 620 -10.25 40.06 14.45
N LYS A 621 -10.79 39.36 13.44
CA LYS A 621 -11.57 40.00 12.37
C LYS A 621 -12.82 40.70 12.91
N GLN A 622 -13.51 40.09 13.88
CA GLN A 622 -14.68 40.70 14.51
C GLN A 622 -14.30 41.98 15.27
N LYS A 623 -13.21 41.95 16.04
CA LYS A 623 -12.66 43.13 16.74
C LYS A 623 -12.17 44.21 15.78
N GLU A 624 -11.65 43.84 14.62
CA GLU A 624 -11.22 44.78 13.58
C GLU A 624 -12.42 45.43 12.88
N ILE A 625 -13.47 44.66 12.58
CA ILE A 625 -14.75 45.19 12.06
C ILE A 625 -15.39 46.15 13.07
N GLU A 626 -15.36 45.82 14.37
CA GLU A 626 -15.85 46.69 15.44
C GLU A 626 -15.01 47.97 15.56
N ARG A 627 -13.68 47.89 15.51
CA ARG A 627 -12.80 49.08 15.48
C ARG A 627 -12.98 49.95 14.24
N VAL A 628 -13.29 49.36 13.09
CA VAL A 628 -13.58 50.12 11.85
C VAL A 628 -14.94 50.80 11.94
N LYS A 629 -15.94 50.16 12.55
CA LYS A 629 -17.24 50.78 12.83
C LYS A 629 -17.12 51.94 13.83
N GLU A 630 -16.31 51.79 14.88
CA GLU A 630 -16.06 52.85 15.87
C GLU A 630 -15.25 54.03 15.31
N LYS A 631 -14.46 53.84 14.24
CA LYS A 631 -13.74 54.93 13.54
C LYS A 631 -14.57 55.64 12.47
N GLN A 632 -15.71 55.07 12.07
CA GLN A 632 -16.64 55.66 11.09
C GLN A 632 -17.83 56.38 11.75
N GLN A 633 -18.04 56.19 13.05
CA GLN A 633 -18.82 57.08 13.91
C GLN A 633 -17.93 58.17 14.50
#